data_AF-A0A4Z0A225-F1
#
_entry.id   AF-A0A4Z0A225-F1
#
_cell.length_a   1.000
_cell.length_b   1.000
_cell.length_c   1.000
_cell.angle_alpha   90.00
_cell.angle_beta   90.00
_cell.angle_gamma   90.00
#
_symmetry.space_group_name_H-M   'P 1'
#
loop_
_entity.id
_entity.type
_entity.pdbx_description
1 polymer ?
#
loop_
_entity_poly.entity_id
_entity_poly.type
_entity_poly.pdbx_seq_one_letter_code
_entity_poly.pdbx_strand_id
1 'polypeptide(L)'
;MLSVGTRFNSSQPPLSAEEKAKLKETLDRRDVLQKDWDARELSYDEVKQRSLQPSETAWLIDLDPAKFEQQFGYKKPKLNQEVVFYCRSGKRSSTASDVAKRNGYTNIFNYKGSWLDWVQREGKSST
;
A
#
# COMPACT_ATOMS: atom_id res chain seq x y z
N MET A 1 37.89 -4.10 -5.51
CA MET A 1 37.27 -3.08 -6.38
C MET A 1 35.99 -3.68 -6.94
N LEU A 2 34.92 -3.64 -6.15
CA LEU A 2 33.77 -2.72 -6.27
C LEU A 2 32.87 -3.02 -7.49
N SER A 3 31.86 -3.85 -7.20
CA SER A 3 30.45 -3.80 -7.61
C SER A 3 30.11 -3.51 -9.07
N VAL A 4 29.72 -4.57 -9.79
CA VAL A 4 28.92 -4.49 -11.01
C VAL A 4 27.55 -3.92 -10.62
N GLY A 5 27.29 -2.69 -11.01
CA GLY A 5 25.96 -2.08 -10.87
C GLY A 5 24.94 -2.85 -11.69
N THR A 6 23.92 -3.40 -11.04
CA THR A 6 22.75 -4.00 -11.70
C THR A 6 22.00 -2.90 -12.45
N ARG A 7 22.29 -2.74 -13.75
CA ARG A 7 21.49 -1.88 -14.63
C ARG A 7 20.14 -2.57 -14.86
N PHE A 8 19.07 -1.83 -14.61
CA PHE A 8 17.69 -2.25 -14.84
C PHE A 8 17.52 -2.67 -16.31
N ASN A 9 17.40 -3.97 -16.57
CA ASN A 9 17.23 -4.49 -17.93
C ASN A 9 15.75 -4.36 -18.34
N SER A 10 15.39 -3.23 -18.94
CA SER A 10 14.09 -3.07 -19.60
C SER A 10 14.12 -3.80 -20.95
N SER A 11 13.98 -5.13 -20.94
CA SER A 11 13.96 -5.95 -22.15
C SER A 11 12.67 -5.82 -22.97
N GLN A 12 11.80 -4.86 -22.66
CA GLN A 12 10.60 -4.63 -23.45
C GLN A 12 10.91 -3.66 -24.60
N PRO A 13 10.52 -4.01 -25.84
CA PRO A 13 10.65 -3.09 -26.97
C PRO A 13 9.88 -1.80 -26.69
N PRO A 14 10.32 -0.65 -27.23
CA PRO A 14 9.61 0.60 -27.05
C PRO A 14 8.18 0.47 -27.59
N LEU A 15 7.20 0.90 -26.79
CA LEU A 15 5.79 0.84 -27.16
C LEU A 15 5.57 1.45 -28.55
N SER A 16 4.79 0.75 -29.37
CA SER A 16 4.31 1.24 -30.65
C SER A 16 3.48 2.52 -30.46
N ALA A 17 3.27 3.27 -31.53
CA ALA A 17 2.46 4.50 -31.48
C ALA A 17 1.03 4.22 -30.97
N GLU A 18 0.45 3.08 -31.34
CA GLU A 18 -0.88 2.65 -30.91
C GLU A 18 -0.92 2.29 -29.42
N GLU A 19 0.11 1.57 -28.93
CA GLU A 19 0.21 1.24 -27.51
C GLU A 19 0.44 2.49 -26.65
N LYS A 20 1.23 3.46 -27.14
CA LYS A 20 1.41 4.76 -26.48
C LYS A 20 0.12 5.56 -26.44
N ALA A 21 -0.67 5.55 -27.53
CA ALA A 21 -1.96 6.22 -27.57
C ALA A 21 -2.95 5.59 -26.58
N LYS A 22 -3.04 4.26 -26.55
CA LYS A 22 -3.87 3.53 -25.57
C LYS A 22 -3.42 3.76 -24.14
N LEU A 23 -2.10 3.77 -23.88
CA LEU A 23 -1.55 4.05 -22.55
C LEU A 23 -1.90 5.48 -22.13
N LYS A 24 -1.72 6.46 -23.02
CA LYS A 24 -2.07 7.86 -22.77
C LYS A 24 -3.56 8.00 -22.47
N GLU A 25 -4.44 7.40 -23.27
CA GLU A 25 -5.89 7.41 -23.03
C GLU A 25 -6.25 6.75 -21.69
N THR A 26 -5.56 5.67 -21.32
CA THR A 26 -5.77 4.97 -20.04
C THR A 26 -5.29 5.82 -18.86
N LEU A 27 -4.18 6.54 -19.02
CA LEU A 27 -3.64 7.48 -18.03
C LEU A 27 -4.52 8.71 -17.91
N ASP A 28 -5.00 9.30 -19.01
CA ASP A 28 -5.91 10.44 -19.01
C ASP A 28 -7.26 10.05 -18.37
N ARG A 29 -7.77 8.85 -18.66
CA ARG A 29 -8.96 8.28 -17.99
C ARG A 29 -8.71 8.09 -16.49
N ARG A 30 -7.52 7.60 -16.12
CA ARG A 30 -7.12 7.47 -14.71
C ARG A 30 -7.04 8.85 -14.04
N ASP A 31 -6.45 9.84 -14.67
CA ASP A 31 -6.32 11.19 -14.14
C ASP A 31 -7.68 11.86 -13.98
N VAL A 32 -8.61 11.67 -14.92
CA VAL A 32 -10.01 12.12 -14.76
C VAL A 32 -10.68 11.43 -13.56
N LEU A 33 -10.49 10.11 -13.40
CA LEU A 33 -11.01 9.37 -12.25
C LEU A 33 -10.31 9.72 -10.92
N GLN A 34 -9.09 10.26 -10.99
CA GLN A 34 -8.27 10.63 -9.85
C GLN A 34 -8.32 12.15 -9.57
N LYS A 35 -8.98 12.94 -10.44
CA LYS A 35 -9.19 14.38 -10.31
C LYS A 35 -10.13 14.74 -9.16
N ASP A 36 -11.02 13.82 -8.78
CA ASP A 36 -11.89 13.96 -7.61
C ASP A 36 -11.15 13.65 -6.29
N TRP A 37 -9.82 13.45 -6.33
CA TRP A 37 -8.95 13.30 -5.17
C TRP A 37 -8.39 14.65 -4.70
N ASP A 38 -9.23 15.69 -4.73
CA ASP A 38 -9.01 16.97 -4.04
C ASP A 38 -9.04 16.71 -2.52
N ALA A 39 -7.92 16.23 -1.98
CA ALA A 39 -7.74 16.09 -0.56
C ALA A 39 -7.81 17.49 0.07
N ARG A 40 -8.90 17.77 0.80
CA ARG A 40 -9.06 19.04 1.51
C ARG A 40 -7.85 19.26 2.43
N GLU A 41 -7.10 20.34 2.19
CA GLU A 41 -6.05 20.76 3.11
C GLU A 41 -6.69 21.13 4.45
N LEU A 42 -6.30 20.41 5.50
CA LEU A 42 -6.76 20.66 6.85
C LEU A 42 -5.78 21.60 7.56
N SER A 43 -6.30 22.56 8.30
CA SER A 43 -5.48 23.39 9.18
C SER A 43 -4.91 22.57 10.34
N TYR A 44 -3.81 23.06 10.92
CA TYR A 44 -3.14 22.39 12.04
C TYR A 44 -4.08 22.12 13.23
N ASP A 45 -4.95 23.07 13.57
CA ASP A 45 -5.89 22.93 14.70
C ASP A 45 -6.99 21.89 14.41
N GLU A 46 -7.45 21.81 13.16
CA GLU A 46 -8.40 20.79 12.72
C GLU A 46 -7.81 19.37 12.78
N VAL A 47 -6.52 19.22 12.45
CA VAL A 47 -5.80 17.95 12.59
C VAL A 47 -5.66 17.60 14.08
N LYS A 48 -5.21 18.56 14.90
CA LYS A 48 -4.97 18.36 16.34
C LYS A 48 -6.22 17.88 17.08
N GLN A 49 -7.39 18.46 16.79
CA GLN A 49 -8.66 18.04 17.42
C GLN A 49 -9.06 16.62 17.04
N ARG A 50 -8.91 16.24 15.75
CA ARG A 50 -9.24 14.90 15.27
C ARG A 50 -8.27 13.82 15.77
N SER A 51 -7.01 14.18 16.01
CA SER A 51 -6.04 13.28 16.64
C SER A 51 -6.31 13.04 18.12
N LEU A 52 -6.84 14.04 18.84
CA LEU A 52 -7.22 13.90 20.26
C LEU A 52 -8.53 13.11 20.44
N GLN A 53 -9.42 13.16 19.45
CA GLN A 53 -10.72 12.47 19.43
C GLN A 53 -10.92 11.72 18.10
N PRO A 54 -10.24 10.59 17.88
CA PRO A 54 -10.40 9.82 16.65
C PRO A 54 -11.79 9.18 16.59
N SER A 55 -12.51 9.39 15.48
CA SER A 55 -13.73 8.62 15.17
C SER A 55 -13.35 7.21 14.70
N GLU A 56 -14.28 6.26 14.73
CA GLU A 56 -14.05 4.87 14.26
C GLU A 56 -13.52 4.79 12.81
N THR A 57 -13.72 5.84 12.03
CA THR A 57 -13.34 5.94 10.61
C THR A 57 -12.03 6.70 10.37
N ALA A 58 -11.40 7.26 11.40
CA ALA A 58 -10.10 7.92 11.26
C ALA A 58 -9.02 6.84 11.07
N TRP A 59 -8.22 6.98 10.01
CA TRP A 59 -7.30 5.94 9.53
C TRP A 59 -6.44 5.35 10.66
N LEU A 60 -6.55 4.03 10.79
CA LEU A 60 -6.16 3.14 11.91
C LEU A 60 -4.72 3.22 12.43
N ILE A 61 -3.88 4.09 11.90
CA ILE A 61 -2.42 4.03 12.08
C ILE A 61 -1.94 5.00 13.18
N ASP A 62 -2.70 6.05 13.49
CA ASP A 62 -2.35 7.04 14.52
C ASP A 62 -2.94 6.71 15.90
N LEU A 63 -3.53 5.54 16.06
CA LEU A 63 -4.11 5.13 17.34
C LEU A 63 -3.00 4.93 18.39
N ASP A 64 -3.20 5.51 19.58
CA ASP A 64 -2.37 5.25 20.75
C ASP A 64 -2.29 3.73 21.02
N PRO A 65 -1.13 3.17 21.39
CA PRO A 65 -0.97 1.73 21.58
C PRO A 65 -1.97 1.10 22.55
N ALA A 66 -2.36 1.80 23.62
CA ALA A 66 -3.31 1.26 24.60
C ALA A 66 -4.73 1.19 24.03
N LYS A 67 -5.16 2.23 23.28
CA LYS A 67 -6.44 2.21 22.57
C LYS A 67 -6.48 1.16 21.46
N PHE A 68 -5.35 0.96 20.76
CA PHE A 68 -5.22 -0.08 19.76
C PHE A 68 -5.41 -1.47 20.36
N GLU A 69 -4.73 -1.76 21.48
CA GLU A 69 -4.86 -3.04 22.16
C GLU A 69 -6.28 -3.28 22.69
N GLN A 70 -6.92 -2.24 23.23
CA GLN A 70 -8.32 -2.32 23.68
C GLN A 70 -9.28 -2.66 22.53
N GLN A 71 -9.08 -2.07 21.34
CA GLN A 71 -9.99 -2.26 20.21
C GLN A 71 -9.76 -3.58 19.46
N PHE A 72 -8.50 -3.98 19.27
CA PHE A 72 -8.13 -5.13 18.44
C PHE A 72 -7.81 -6.39 19.25
N GLY A 73 -7.64 -6.27 20.57
CA GLY A 73 -7.30 -7.40 21.44
C GLY A 73 -5.85 -7.87 21.31
N TYR A 74 -5.00 -7.11 20.61
CA TYR A 74 -3.57 -7.40 20.50
C TYR A 74 -2.74 -6.12 20.41
N LYS A 75 -1.46 -6.23 20.80
CA LYS A 75 -0.54 -5.11 20.85
C LYS A 75 -0.27 -4.52 19.46
N LYS A 76 -0.26 -3.19 19.38
CA LYS A 76 0.16 -2.47 18.18
C LYS A 76 1.57 -2.90 17.78
N PRO A 77 1.82 -3.28 16.51
CA PRO A 77 3.17 -3.63 16.06
C PRO A 77 4.13 -2.46 16.21
N LYS A 78 5.37 -2.74 16.65
CA LYS A 78 6.45 -1.74 16.72
C LYS A 78 6.86 -1.30 15.31
N LEU A 79 7.38 -0.09 15.17
CA LEU A 79 7.79 0.46 13.87
C LEU A 79 8.86 -0.37 13.15
N ASN A 80 9.74 -1.03 13.90
CA ASN A 80 10.80 -1.90 13.38
C ASN A 80 10.42 -3.39 13.36
N GLN A 81 9.24 -3.75 13.86
CA GLN A 81 8.78 -5.13 13.84
C GLN A 81 8.48 -5.54 12.41
N GLU A 82 8.81 -6.77 12.06
CA GLU A 82 8.43 -7.33 10.76
C GLU A 82 6.92 -7.39 10.62
N VAL A 83 6.40 -6.80 9.54
CA VAL A 83 4.97 -6.85 9.19
C VAL A 83 4.81 -7.26 7.73
N VAL A 84 4.09 -8.35 7.50
CA VAL A 84 3.79 -8.86 6.16
C VAL A 84 2.32 -8.58 5.82
N PHE A 85 2.09 -7.85 4.73
CA PHE A 85 0.77 -7.55 4.21
C PHE A 85 0.38 -8.51 3.08
N TYR A 86 -0.84 -9.02 3.14
CA TYR A 86 -1.48 -9.75 2.04
C TYR A 86 -3.00 -9.51 2.08
N CYS A 87 -3.68 -9.76 0.96
CA CYS A 87 -5.14 -9.73 0.91
C CYS A 87 -5.67 -10.83 -0.02
N ARG A 88 -6.75 -10.59 -0.75
CA ARG A 88 -7.25 -11.54 -1.76
C ARG A 88 -6.40 -11.52 -3.04
N SER A 89 -6.29 -10.35 -3.67
CA SER A 89 -5.67 -10.16 -5.00
C SER A 89 -4.55 -9.11 -5.04
N GLY A 90 -3.99 -8.75 -3.88
CA GLY A 90 -2.86 -7.82 -3.78
C GLY A 90 -3.19 -6.32 -3.73
N LYS A 91 -4.38 -5.89 -4.18
CA LYS A 91 -4.68 -4.45 -4.29
C LYS A 91 -4.76 -3.74 -2.94
N ARG A 92 -5.50 -4.31 -1.98
CA ARG A 92 -5.67 -3.73 -0.62
C ARG A 92 -4.38 -3.79 0.19
N SER A 93 -3.64 -4.90 0.11
CA SER A 93 -2.38 -5.06 0.83
C SER A 93 -1.31 -4.10 0.35
N SER A 94 -1.30 -3.77 -0.95
CA SER A 94 -0.39 -2.74 -1.50
C SER A 94 -0.70 -1.36 -0.94
N THR A 95 -1.98 -0.95 -0.95
CA THR A 95 -2.37 0.31 -0.33
C THR A 95 -2.02 0.33 1.16
N ALA A 96 -2.33 -0.74 1.90
CA ALA A 96 -2.04 -0.83 3.33
C ALA A 96 -0.54 -0.74 3.63
N SER A 97 0.32 -1.45 2.86
CA SER A 97 1.77 -1.38 3.03
C SER A 97 2.32 0.02 2.73
N ASP A 98 1.78 0.70 1.71
CA ASP A 98 2.20 2.06 1.38
C ASP A 98 1.81 3.06 2.48
N VAL A 99 0.65 2.87 3.10
CA VAL A 99 0.23 3.70 4.23
C VAL A 99 1.10 3.40 5.46
N ALA A 100 1.37 2.13 5.78
CA ALA A 100 2.26 1.76 6.88
C ALA A 100 3.66 2.36 6.71
N LYS A 101 4.23 2.29 5.49
CA LYS A 101 5.52 2.91 5.17
C LYS A 101 5.55 4.41 5.46
N ARG A 102 4.51 5.13 5.05
CA ARG A 102 4.37 6.59 5.26
C ARG A 102 4.26 6.95 6.74
N ASN A 103 3.83 6.02 7.59
CA ASN A 103 3.73 6.18 9.03
C ASN A 103 4.94 5.64 9.81
N GLY A 104 6.08 5.45 9.14
CA GLY A 104 7.35 5.16 9.80
C GLY A 104 7.60 3.68 10.12
N TYR A 105 6.76 2.76 9.63
CA TYR A 105 7.09 1.34 9.68
C TYR A 105 8.25 1.05 8.71
N THR A 106 9.35 0.52 9.24
CA THR A 106 10.61 0.37 8.49
C THR A 106 10.84 -1.05 7.99
N ASN A 107 10.26 -2.05 8.64
CA ASN A 107 10.42 -3.47 8.29
C ASN A 107 9.12 -4.06 7.74
N ILE A 108 8.74 -3.65 6.53
CA ILE A 108 7.47 -4.02 5.89
C ILE A 108 7.69 -4.88 4.64
N PHE A 109 6.84 -5.90 4.48
CA PHE A 109 6.79 -6.75 3.29
C PHE A 109 5.36 -6.80 2.75
N ASN A 110 5.20 -6.84 1.43
CA ASN A 110 3.89 -6.99 0.80
C ASN A 110 3.92 -8.16 -0.18
N TYR A 111 3.12 -9.18 0.10
CA TYR A 111 2.90 -10.29 -0.80
C TYR A 111 1.83 -9.92 -1.84
N LYS A 112 2.30 -9.35 -2.96
CA LYS A 112 1.46 -8.86 -4.06
C LYS A 112 0.58 -9.94 -4.69
N GLY A 113 1.09 -11.17 -4.81
CA GLY A 113 0.32 -12.32 -5.30
C GLY A 113 -0.87 -12.65 -4.39
N SER A 114 -0.69 -12.46 -3.07
CA SER A 114 -1.74 -12.59 -2.07
C SER A 114 -2.41 -13.98 -2.12
N TRP A 115 -3.61 -14.11 -1.54
CA TRP A 115 -4.31 -15.39 -1.42
C TRP A 115 -4.49 -16.13 -2.76
N LEU A 116 -4.79 -15.42 -3.86
CA LEU A 116 -5.00 -16.07 -5.15
C LEU A 116 -3.73 -16.76 -5.70
N ASP A 117 -2.55 -16.11 -5.56
CA ASP A 117 -1.28 -16.74 -5.92
C ASP A 117 -0.96 -17.92 -4.99
N TRP A 118 -1.22 -17.79 -3.69
CA TRP A 118 -1.01 -18.86 -2.71
C TRP A 118 -1.83 -20.11 -3.05
N VAL A 119 -3.15 -19.97 -3.23
CA VAL A 119 -4.04 -21.09 -3.58
C VAL A 119 -3.66 -21.69 -4.94
N GLN A 120 -3.21 -20.88 -5.90
CA GLN A 120 -2.75 -21.39 -7.18
C GLN A 120 -1.47 -22.24 -7.08
N ARG A 121 -0.60 -21.97 -6.10
CA ARG A 121 0.63 -22.74 -5.86
C ARG A 121 0.35 -23.98 -5.01
N GLU A 122 -0.27 -23.81 -3.86
CA GLU A 122 -0.53 -24.91 -2.91
C GLU A 122 -1.67 -25.84 -3.37
N GLY A 123 -2.66 -25.30 -4.09
CA GLY A 123 -3.75 -26.10 -4.66
C GLY A 123 -3.33 -26.96 -5.86
N LYS A 124 -2.10 -26.81 -6.37
CA LYS A 124 -1.52 -27.68 -7.40
C LYS A 124 -0.67 -28.82 -6.82
N SER A 125 -0.47 -28.86 -5.51
CA SER A 125 0.32 -29.91 -4.83
C SER A 125 -0.49 -31.19 -4.55
N SER A 126 -1.66 -31.35 -5.17
CA SER A 126 -2.63 -32.42 -4.88
C SER A 126 -2.96 -33.27 -6.13
N THR A 127 -1.96 -33.66 -6.93
CA THR A 127 -2.15 -34.67 -7.99
C THR A 127 -0.91 -35.52 -8.13
#